data_AF-A0A7C7GKP5-F1
#
_entry.id   AF-A0A7C7GKP5-F1
#
_cell.length_a   1.000
_cell.length_b   1.000
_cell.length_c   1.000
_cell.angle_alpha   90.00
_cell.angle_beta   90.00
_cell.angle_gamma   90.00
#
_symmetry.space_group_name_H-M   'P 1'
#
loop_
_entity.id
_entity.type
_entity.pdbx_description
1 polymer ?
#
loop_
_entity_poly.entity_id
_entity_poly.type
_entity_poly.pdbx_seq_one_letter_code
_entity_poly.pdbx_strand_id
1 'polypeptide(L)'
;MPRGYTQEKPPYRELRATFGEAEATVRTAEITLKSMIKWRIDFIDHVSEMEGLKTDPGKYDRFKALNINFQDDYKTGKKTLKELDDAINAFREVIIEHFINTPEYWELLYKVEYDKSFGGNETVAENYGYLFDPNELPPKAHQGLMISSFQLKLVKTRERGQQSWSHHLVFSGDHDFPLEGFLLRSLDGVILVKADRDSITVEEEISKEDMIQFEWEIPVSLKQLGQMIKESELTLRVHLLTVTHRVNLTKYREKMFRDYLIPDERKQMWERIIRTK
;
A
#
# COMPACT_ATOMS: atom_id res chain seq x y z
N MET A 1 18.84 -10.75 1.33
CA MET A 1 18.29 -10.88 -0.05
C MET A 1 18.59 -12.23 -0.70
N PRO A 2 17.60 -13.10 -0.97
CA PRO A 2 17.80 -14.23 -1.87
C PRO A 2 17.97 -13.71 -3.30
N ARG A 3 18.97 -14.26 -3.99
CA ARG A 3 19.35 -13.88 -5.34
C ARG A 3 18.25 -14.35 -6.31
N GLY A 4 17.52 -13.42 -6.92
CA GLY A 4 16.65 -13.77 -8.04
C GLY A 4 15.68 -12.68 -8.46
N TYR A 5 15.04 -12.03 -7.51
CA TYR A 5 13.97 -11.08 -7.78
C TYR A 5 14.22 -9.79 -7.02
N THR A 6 14.70 -8.79 -7.75
CA THR A 6 14.86 -7.40 -7.32
C THR A 6 14.17 -6.52 -8.36
N GLN A 7 13.88 -5.26 -8.04
CA GLN A 7 13.35 -4.29 -9.01
C GLN A 7 14.22 -4.14 -10.28
N GLU A 8 15.47 -4.64 -10.22
CA GLU A 8 16.44 -4.61 -11.31
C GLU A 8 16.46 -5.90 -12.16
N LYS A 9 15.68 -6.93 -11.79
CA LYS A 9 15.63 -8.23 -12.48
C LYS A 9 14.26 -8.49 -13.12
N PRO A 10 14.21 -9.24 -14.25
CA PRO A 10 12.94 -9.65 -14.87
C PRO A 10 12.08 -10.47 -13.90
N PRO A 11 10.74 -10.36 -13.94
CA PRO A 11 9.92 -9.50 -14.81
C PRO A 11 9.71 -8.06 -14.29
N TYR A 12 10.12 -7.76 -13.06
CA TYR A 12 9.85 -6.46 -12.41
C TYR A 12 10.55 -5.28 -13.06
N ARG A 13 11.77 -5.47 -13.58
CA ARG A 13 12.45 -4.44 -14.36
C ARG A 13 11.70 -4.08 -15.64
N GLU A 14 11.21 -5.10 -16.34
CA GLU A 14 10.48 -4.93 -17.60
C GLU A 14 9.16 -4.22 -17.34
N LEU A 15 8.41 -4.66 -16.32
CA LEU A 15 7.19 -3.99 -15.87
C LEU A 15 7.48 -2.53 -15.50
N ARG A 16 8.46 -2.25 -14.64
CA ARG A 16 8.82 -0.89 -14.21
C ARG A 16 9.22 0.01 -15.39
N ALA A 17 9.97 -0.52 -16.35
CA ALA A 17 10.36 0.22 -17.54
C ALA A 17 9.12 0.60 -18.37
N THR A 18 8.26 -0.37 -18.66
CA THR A 18 7.00 -0.14 -19.37
C THR A 18 6.08 0.85 -18.64
N PHE A 19 6.02 0.78 -17.30
CA PHE A 19 5.29 1.75 -16.48
C PHE A 19 5.84 3.17 -16.59
N GLY A 20 7.16 3.32 -16.46
CA GLY A 20 7.81 4.63 -16.55
C GLY A 20 7.60 5.28 -17.92
N GLU A 21 7.64 4.49 -18.99
CA GLU A 21 7.38 4.96 -20.36
C GLU A 21 5.92 5.38 -20.55
N ALA A 22 4.96 4.61 -20.03
CA ALA A 22 3.54 4.96 -20.10
C ALA A 22 3.23 6.25 -19.32
N GLU A 23 3.75 6.39 -18.10
CA GLU A 23 3.55 7.58 -17.27
C GLU A 23 4.17 8.84 -17.91
N ALA A 24 5.38 8.72 -18.46
CA ALA A 24 6.03 9.80 -19.19
C ALA A 24 5.21 10.22 -20.43
N THR A 25 4.61 9.26 -21.13
CA THR A 25 3.77 9.51 -22.31
C THR A 25 2.50 10.29 -21.94
N VAL A 26 1.80 9.88 -20.88
CA VAL A 26 0.58 10.58 -20.40
C VAL A 26 0.91 12.00 -19.95
N ARG A 27 1.94 12.19 -19.12
CA ARG A 27 2.35 13.53 -18.67
C ARG A 27 2.67 14.46 -19.84
N THR A 28 3.34 13.93 -20.87
CA THR A 28 3.67 14.69 -22.08
C THR A 28 2.41 15.09 -22.85
N ALA A 29 1.43 14.19 -22.97
CA ALA A 29 0.15 14.47 -23.62
C ALA A 29 -0.64 15.56 -22.88
N GLU A 30 -0.66 15.53 -21.54
CA GLU A 30 -1.33 16.55 -20.72
C GLU A 30 -0.68 17.94 -20.86
N ILE A 31 0.65 18.02 -20.83
CA ILE A 31 1.41 19.27 -21.01
C ILE A 31 1.11 19.87 -22.39
N THR A 32 1.09 19.03 -23.42
CA THR A 32 0.76 19.43 -24.79
C THR A 32 -0.65 20.01 -24.87
N LEU A 33 -1.64 19.34 -24.27
CA LEU A 33 -3.02 19.83 -24.25
C LEU A 33 -3.15 21.18 -23.54
N LYS A 34 -2.52 21.34 -22.37
CA LYS A 34 -2.51 22.62 -21.64
C LYS A 34 -1.89 23.74 -22.46
N SER A 35 -0.81 23.45 -23.19
CA SER A 35 -0.14 24.42 -24.07
C SER A 35 -1.03 24.84 -25.23
N MET A 36 -1.73 23.90 -25.86
CA MET A 36 -2.71 24.20 -26.92
C MET A 36 -3.86 25.08 -26.42
N ILE A 37 -4.38 24.82 -25.22
CA ILE A 37 -5.43 25.66 -24.61
C ILE A 37 -4.93 27.09 -24.40
N LYS A 38 -3.70 27.25 -23.89
CA LYS A 38 -3.09 28.57 -23.72
C LYS A 38 -2.92 29.30 -25.05
N TRP A 39 -2.36 28.63 -26.07
CA TRP A 39 -2.19 29.22 -27.39
C TRP A 39 -3.51 29.69 -28.00
N ARG A 40 -4.60 28.95 -27.78
CA ARG A 40 -5.93 29.39 -28.22
C ARG A 40 -6.35 30.68 -27.54
N ILE A 41 -6.14 30.82 -26.23
CA ILE A 41 -6.49 32.04 -25.48
C ILE A 41 -5.66 33.21 -26.01
N ASP A 42 -4.32 33.06 -26.04
CA ASP A 42 -3.39 34.09 -26.50
C ASP A 42 -3.70 34.51 -27.95
N PHE A 43 -4.07 33.56 -28.82
CA PHE A 43 -4.42 33.83 -30.21
C PHE A 43 -5.76 34.57 -30.36
N ILE A 44 -6.79 34.20 -29.58
CA ILE A 44 -8.08 34.90 -29.57
C ILE A 44 -7.89 36.35 -29.12
N ASP A 45 -7.11 36.56 -28.06
CA ASP A 45 -6.81 37.89 -27.55
C ASP A 45 -6.11 38.73 -28.62
N HIS A 46 -5.06 38.19 -29.23
CA HIS A 46 -4.31 38.89 -30.28
C HIS A 46 -5.16 39.25 -31.51
N VAL A 47 -6.03 38.35 -31.96
CA VAL A 47 -6.92 38.61 -33.11
C VAL A 47 -8.01 39.63 -32.75
N SER A 48 -8.47 39.67 -31.50
CA SER A 48 -9.47 40.63 -31.05
C SER A 48 -9.00 42.08 -31.15
N GLU A 49 -7.69 42.31 -31.10
CA GLU A 49 -7.04 43.62 -31.19
C GLU A 49 -6.75 44.07 -32.64
N MET A 50 -6.96 43.21 -33.64
CA MET A 50 -6.69 43.54 -35.04
C MET A 50 -7.88 44.22 -35.74
N GLU A 51 -7.87 45.56 -35.83
CA GLU A 51 -8.98 46.36 -36.43
C GLU A 51 -9.26 46.12 -37.93
N GLY A 52 -8.47 45.31 -38.66
CA GLY A 52 -8.65 45.06 -40.10
C GLY A 52 -9.08 43.65 -40.50
N LEU A 53 -9.23 42.72 -39.53
CA LEU A 53 -9.42 41.30 -39.84
C LEU A 53 -10.83 40.98 -40.36
N LYS A 54 -11.82 41.82 -40.02
CA LYS A 54 -13.22 41.70 -40.45
C LYS A 54 -13.49 42.34 -41.83
N THR A 55 -12.56 43.15 -42.34
CA THR A 55 -12.76 43.94 -43.56
C THR A 55 -11.97 43.39 -44.76
N ASP A 56 -11.05 42.44 -44.56
CA ASP A 56 -10.30 41.73 -45.60
C ASP A 56 -10.75 40.25 -45.68
N PRO A 57 -11.48 39.85 -46.75
CA PRO A 57 -11.99 38.49 -46.90
C PRO A 57 -10.91 37.40 -46.93
N GLY A 58 -9.75 37.68 -47.53
CA GLY A 58 -8.66 36.70 -47.65
C GLY A 58 -7.97 36.42 -46.31
N LYS A 59 -7.88 37.43 -45.44
CA LYS A 59 -7.39 37.27 -44.06
C LYS A 59 -8.42 36.55 -43.18
N TYR A 60 -9.70 36.85 -43.36
CA TYR A 60 -10.78 36.17 -42.65
C TYR A 60 -10.86 34.67 -42.98
N ASP A 61 -10.76 34.30 -44.26
CA ASP A 61 -10.79 32.89 -44.69
C ASP A 61 -9.60 32.09 -44.15
N ARG A 62 -8.39 32.68 -44.12
CA ARG A 62 -7.20 32.08 -43.49
C ARG A 62 -7.39 31.88 -41.99
N PHE A 63 -7.98 32.85 -41.29
CA PHE A 63 -8.30 32.74 -39.87
C PHE A 63 -9.31 31.61 -39.61
N LYS A 64 -10.35 31.50 -40.44
CA LYS A 64 -11.35 30.43 -40.35
C LYS A 64 -10.73 29.04 -40.53
N ALA A 65 -9.81 28.88 -41.48
CA ALA A 65 -9.08 27.63 -41.68
C ALA A 65 -8.20 27.26 -40.48
N LEU A 66 -7.49 28.23 -39.88
CA LEU A 66 -6.68 28.00 -38.68
C LEU A 66 -7.54 27.54 -37.49
N ASN A 67 -8.72 28.13 -37.30
CA ASN A 67 -9.64 27.71 -36.24
C ASN A 67 -10.17 26.29 -36.46
N ILE A 68 -10.46 25.89 -37.71
CA ILE A 68 -10.90 24.52 -38.03
C ILE A 68 -9.79 23.52 -37.71
N ASN A 69 -8.57 23.76 -38.20
CA ASN A 69 -7.43 22.87 -37.93
C ASN A 69 -7.16 22.70 -36.43
N PHE A 70 -7.25 23.79 -35.66
CA PHE A 70 -7.11 23.73 -34.21
C PHE A 70 -8.20 22.86 -33.54
N GLN A 71 -9.46 22.96 -33.98
CA GLN A 71 -10.55 22.15 -33.43
C GLN A 71 -10.33 20.65 -33.71
N ASP A 72 -9.83 20.31 -34.90
CA ASP A 72 -9.53 18.93 -35.27
C ASP A 72 -8.36 18.36 -34.47
N ASP A 73 -7.29 19.13 -34.30
CA ASP A 73 -6.13 18.75 -33.47
C ASP A 73 -6.53 18.57 -32.00
N TYR A 74 -7.34 19.49 -31.46
CA TYR A 74 -7.85 19.42 -30.09
C TYR A 74 -8.72 18.18 -29.86
N LYS A 75 -9.61 17.86 -30.80
CA LYS A 75 -10.47 16.68 -30.73
C LYS A 75 -9.66 15.38 -30.77
N THR A 76 -8.64 15.35 -31.62
CA THR A 76 -7.72 14.20 -31.73
C THR A 76 -6.93 14.02 -30.43
N GLY A 77 -6.33 15.08 -29.88
CA GLY A 77 -5.59 15.01 -28.61
C GLY A 77 -6.46 14.56 -27.43
N LYS A 78 -7.71 15.02 -27.35
CA LYS A 78 -8.66 14.56 -26.33
C LYS A 78 -9.01 13.07 -26.45
N LYS A 79 -9.15 12.55 -27.68
CA LYS A 79 -9.39 11.12 -27.93
C LYS A 79 -8.20 10.28 -27.47
N THR A 80 -6.98 10.69 -27.82
CA THR A 80 -5.74 9.99 -27.44
C THR A 80 -5.55 9.94 -25.93
N LEU A 81 -5.81 11.05 -25.21
CA LEU A 81 -5.76 11.03 -23.74
C LEU A 81 -6.72 10.03 -23.12
N LYS A 82 -7.97 9.99 -23.62
CA LYS A 82 -8.95 9.02 -23.14
C LYS A 82 -8.51 7.58 -23.40
N GLU A 83 -7.97 7.28 -24.58
CA GLU A 83 -7.47 5.95 -24.92
C GLU A 83 -6.31 5.51 -24.01
N LEU A 84 -5.44 6.44 -23.62
CA LEU A 84 -4.36 6.18 -22.66
C LEU A 84 -4.91 5.92 -21.24
N ASP A 85 -5.89 6.70 -20.78
CA ASP A 85 -6.55 6.48 -19.49
C ASP A 85 -7.28 5.13 -19.43
N ASP A 86 -8.02 4.78 -20.49
CA ASP A 86 -8.73 3.51 -20.61
C ASP A 86 -7.73 2.32 -20.58
N ALA A 87 -6.60 2.45 -21.28
CA ALA A 87 -5.53 1.44 -21.26
C ALA A 87 -4.88 1.28 -19.88
N ILE A 88 -4.67 2.38 -19.15
CA ILE A 88 -4.19 2.35 -17.75
C ILE A 88 -5.18 1.60 -16.86
N ASN A 89 -6.48 1.85 -17.01
CA ASN A 89 -7.50 1.19 -16.21
C ASN A 89 -7.58 -0.31 -16.51
N ALA A 90 -7.62 -0.71 -17.77
CA ALA A 90 -7.63 -2.12 -18.17
C ALA A 90 -6.39 -2.87 -17.63
N PHE A 91 -5.23 -2.22 -17.67
CA PHE A 91 -4.01 -2.81 -17.13
C PHE A 91 -4.01 -2.96 -15.60
N ARG A 92 -4.59 -2.00 -14.88
CA ARG A 92 -4.78 -2.12 -13.41
C ARG A 92 -5.66 -3.32 -13.07
N GLU A 93 -6.73 -3.53 -13.83
CA GLU A 93 -7.61 -4.69 -13.66
C GLU A 93 -6.84 -6.00 -13.84
N VAL A 94 -5.98 -6.10 -14.86
CA VAL A 94 -5.11 -7.27 -15.09
C VAL A 94 -4.16 -7.53 -13.91
N ILE A 95 -3.59 -6.49 -13.28
CA ILE A 95 -2.72 -6.65 -12.10
C ILE A 95 -3.53 -7.15 -10.90
N ILE A 96 -4.72 -6.59 -10.67
CA ILE A 96 -5.59 -7.04 -9.58
C ILE A 96 -5.99 -8.50 -9.79
N GLU A 97 -6.43 -8.83 -11.01
CA GLU A 97 -6.92 -10.15 -11.35
C GLU A 97 -5.84 -11.22 -11.26
N HIS A 98 -4.64 -10.94 -11.78
CA HIS A 98 -3.61 -11.96 -11.94
C HIS A 98 -2.48 -11.87 -10.91
N PHE A 99 -2.09 -10.68 -10.45
CA PHE A 99 -0.94 -10.57 -9.55
C PHE A 99 -1.33 -10.76 -8.09
N ILE A 100 -2.37 -10.10 -7.58
CA ILE A 100 -2.80 -10.24 -6.17
C ILE A 100 -3.26 -11.68 -5.86
N ASN A 101 -3.82 -12.36 -6.86
CA ASN A 101 -4.35 -13.72 -6.70
C ASN A 101 -3.33 -14.83 -7.00
N THR A 102 -2.07 -14.52 -7.31
CA THR A 102 -1.07 -15.55 -7.65
C THR A 102 -0.18 -15.97 -6.47
N PRO A 103 0.29 -17.23 -6.45
CA PRO A 103 1.25 -17.72 -5.46
C PRO A 103 2.52 -16.86 -5.34
N GLU A 104 3.00 -16.32 -6.46
CA GLU A 104 4.21 -15.48 -6.51
C GLU A 104 4.07 -14.19 -5.71
N TYR A 105 2.88 -13.58 -5.66
CA TYR A 105 2.60 -12.39 -4.84
C TYR A 105 2.62 -12.72 -3.35
N TRP A 106 2.00 -13.82 -2.95
CA TRP A 106 2.03 -14.30 -1.57
C TRP A 106 3.44 -14.67 -1.12
N GLU A 107 4.25 -15.26 -2.00
CA GLU A 107 5.66 -15.55 -1.74
C GLU A 107 6.48 -14.28 -1.54
N LEU A 108 6.20 -13.21 -2.29
CA LEU A 108 6.85 -11.91 -2.09
C LEU A 108 6.50 -11.28 -0.74
N LEU A 109 5.22 -11.27 -0.37
CA LEU A 109 4.77 -10.71 0.91
C LEU A 109 5.40 -11.45 2.08
N TYR A 110 5.35 -12.78 2.08
CA TYR A 110 5.79 -13.58 3.23
C TYR A 110 7.21 -14.12 3.11
N LYS A 111 8.00 -13.59 2.18
CA LYS A 111 9.40 -13.98 1.99
C LYS A 111 10.19 -13.92 3.31
N VAL A 112 11.14 -14.83 3.50
CA VAL A 112 11.99 -14.86 4.70
C VAL A 112 13.36 -14.26 4.41
N GLU A 113 13.81 -13.34 5.25
CA GLU A 113 15.15 -12.81 5.25
C GLU A 113 16.00 -13.48 6.35
N TYR A 114 17.25 -13.77 6.01
CA TYR A 114 18.24 -14.36 6.90
C TYR A 114 19.38 -13.35 7.05
N ASP A 115 19.62 -12.93 8.28
CA ASP A 115 20.73 -12.04 8.61
C ASP A 115 21.63 -12.69 9.66
N LYS A 116 22.94 -12.52 9.47
CA LYS A 116 23.98 -12.90 10.43
C LYS A 116 24.84 -11.68 10.67
N SER A 117 24.73 -11.11 11.86
CA SER A 117 25.53 -9.95 12.22
C SER A 117 26.99 -10.34 12.46
N PHE A 118 27.91 -9.39 12.30
CA PHE A 118 29.34 -9.56 12.61
C PHE A 118 29.60 -10.04 14.06
N GLY A 119 28.63 -9.86 14.96
CA GLY A 119 28.68 -10.33 16.34
C GLY A 119 28.30 -11.80 16.54
N GLY A 120 27.83 -12.50 15.49
CA GLY A 120 27.38 -13.89 15.57
C GLY A 120 25.93 -14.08 16.00
N ASN A 121 25.13 -13.01 16.03
CA ASN A 121 23.69 -13.12 16.23
C ASN A 121 23.03 -13.49 14.90
N GLU A 122 22.06 -14.40 14.97
CA GLU A 122 21.31 -14.86 13.80
C GLU A 122 19.86 -14.40 13.92
N THR A 123 19.35 -13.83 12.83
CA THR A 123 17.97 -13.37 12.74
C THR A 123 17.32 -13.98 11.51
N VAL A 124 16.11 -14.50 11.69
CA VAL A 124 15.26 -14.98 10.60
C VAL A 124 13.91 -14.29 10.75
N ALA A 125 13.52 -13.51 9.75
CA ALA A 125 12.35 -12.65 9.82
C ALA A 125 11.54 -12.69 8.53
N GLU A 126 10.22 -12.47 8.64
CA GLU A 126 9.40 -12.13 7.49
C GLU A 126 9.85 -10.77 6.90
N ASN A 127 9.99 -10.72 5.57
CA ASN A 127 10.39 -9.53 4.83
C ASN A 127 9.27 -8.47 4.84
N TYR A 128 8.05 -8.89 4.54
CA TYR A 128 6.86 -8.05 4.68
C TYR A 128 5.81 -8.70 5.58
N GLY A 129 5.12 -7.85 6.33
CA GLY A 129 4.20 -8.24 7.38
C GLY A 129 2.76 -7.76 7.19
N TYR A 130 2.49 -7.17 6.03
CA TYR A 130 1.31 -6.38 5.80
C TYR A 130 0.01 -7.15 6.05
N LEU A 131 -0.96 -6.43 6.61
CA LEU A 131 -2.31 -6.94 6.82
C LEU A 131 -3.20 -6.55 5.65
N PHE A 132 -4.04 -7.48 5.22
CA PHE A 132 -5.06 -7.22 4.23
C PHE A 132 -6.33 -6.76 4.94
N ASP A 133 -6.79 -5.54 4.66
CA ASP A 133 -8.07 -5.03 5.18
C ASP A 133 -9.18 -5.28 4.15
N PRO A 134 -10.07 -6.27 4.35
CA PRO A 134 -11.17 -6.50 3.43
C PRO A 134 -12.27 -5.43 3.51
N ASN A 135 -12.21 -4.52 4.49
CA ASN A 135 -13.25 -3.53 4.78
C ASN A 135 -12.83 -2.08 4.50
N GLU A 136 -11.57 -1.81 4.12
CA GLU A 136 -11.19 -0.47 3.66
C GLU A 136 -11.83 -0.18 2.30
N LEU A 137 -12.57 0.93 2.24
CA LEU A 137 -13.29 1.44 1.08
C LEU A 137 -12.42 1.40 -0.20
N PRO A 138 -13.02 1.30 -1.39
CA PRO A 138 -12.26 1.36 -2.63
C PRO A 138 -11.41 2.66 -2.66
N PRO A 139 -10.12 2.56 -3.01
CA PRO A 139 -9.21 3.69 -2.93
C PRO A 139 -9.72 4.85 -3.79
N LYS A 140 -9.47 6.09 -3.36
CA LYS A 140 -9.58 7.23 -4.26
C LYS A 140 -8.63 7.00 -5.44
N ALA A 141 -9.07 7.39 -6.64
CA ALA A 141 -8.51 7.02 -7.97
C ALA A 141 -6.98 7.19 -8.22
N HIS A 142 -6.23 7.73 -7.25
CA HIS A 142 -4.81 8.09 -7.34
C HIS A 142 -3.92 7.39 -6.30
N GLN A 143 -4.45 6.58 -5.40
CA GLN A 143 -3.66 5.81 -4.44
C GLN A 143 -3.64 4.34 -4.86
N GLY A 144 -2.44 3.76 -5.02
CA GLY A 144 -2.29 2.32 -5.20
C GLY A 144 -3.02 1.57 -4.08
N LEU A 145 -3.56 0.40 -4.39
CA LEU A 145 -4.45 -0.38 -3.51
C LEU A 145 -3.88 -0.48 -2.08
N MET A 146 -4.71 -0.10 -1.10
CA MET A 146 -4.36 -0.01 0.32
C MET A 146 -4.01 -1.40 0.86
N ILE A 147 -2.72 -1.58 1.05
CA ILE A 147 -2.17 -2.47 2.05
C ILE A 147 -2.40 -1.76 3.40
N SER A 148 -2.90 -2.45 4.43
CA SER A 148 -3.16 -1.83 5.74
C SER A 148 -1.94 -1.03 6.22
N SER A 149 -2.17 0.11 6.86
CA SER A 149 -1.11 0.86 7.56
C SER A 149 -0.43 0.03 8.65
N PHE A 150 -0.98 -1.14 8.99
CA PHE A 150 -0.43 -2.07 9.95
C PHE A 150 0.29 -3.25 9.29
N GLN A 151 1.37 -3.65 9.94
CA GLN A 151 2.15 -4.85 9.66
C GLN A 151 2.23 -5.67 10.94
N LEU A 152 2.16 -6.97 10.79
CA LEU A 152 2.57 -7.94 11.81
C LEU A 152 3.73 -8.73 11.20
N LYS A 153 4.77 -9.17 11.91
CA LYS A 153 5.83 -10.03 11.35
C LYS A 153 6.21 -11.09 12.37
N LEU A 154 6.49 -12.31 11.93
CA LEU A 154 7.18 -13.28 12.76
C LEU A 154 8.69 -13.12 12.62
N VAL A 155 9.36 -12.96 13.75
CA VAL A 155 10.81 -12.89 13.85
C VAL A 155 11.28 -13.97 14.81
N LYS A 156 12.37 -14.65 14.46
CA LYS A 156 13.13 -15.44 15.43
C LYS A 156 14.58 -15.00 15.45
N THR A 157 15.12 -14.91 16.64
CA THR A 157 16.49 -14.48 16.89
C THR A 157 17.23 -15.52 17.71
N ARG A 158 18.54 -15.61 17.49
CA ARG A 158 19.45 -16.41 18.30
C ARG A 158 20.69 -15.60 18.56
N GLU A 159 20.87 -15.21 19.81
CA GLU A 159 22.08 -14.50 20.23
C GLU A 159 23.26 -15.45 20.32
N ARG A 160 24.46 -14.89 20.16
CA ARG A 160 25.70 -15.66 20.32
C ARG A 160 25.77 -16.31 21.70
N GLY A 161 25.87 -17.64 21.72
CA GLY A 161 25.97 -18.43 22.94
C GLY A 161 24.63 -18.99 23.44
N GLN A 162 23.50 -18.56 22.87
CA GLN A 162 22.21 -19.20 23.12
C GLN A 162 22.04 -20.47 22.27
N GLN A 163 21.57 -21.55 22.89
CA GLN A 163 21.26 -22.79 22.18
C GLN A 163 19.86 -22.77 21.54
N SER A 164 18.93 -21.99 22.11
CA SER A 164 17.54 -21.92 21.69
C SER A 164 17.23 -20.61 20.95
N TRP A 165 16.34 -20.68 19.97
CA TRP A 165 15.77 -19.52 19.30
C TRP A 165 14.71 -18.83 20.17
N SER A 166 14.80 -17.50 20.33
CA SER A 166 13.71 -16.65 20.79
C SER A 166 12.78 -16.31 19.62
N HIS A 167 11.48 -16.20 19.88
CA HIS A 167 10.48 -15.90 18.85
C HIS A 167 9.65 -14.71 19.28
N HIS A 168 9.38 -13.82 18.34
CA HIS A 168 8.71 -12.55 18.57
C HIS A 168 7.76 -12.25 17.43
N LEU A 169 6.64 -11.63 17.75
CA LEU A 169 5.79 -10.95 16.78
C LEU A 169 6.11 -9.46 16.81
N VAL A 170 6.46 -8.90 15.65
CA VAL A 170 6.69 -7.46 15.48
C VAL A 170 5.44 -6.85 14.87
N PHE A 171 4.71 -6.04 15.61
CA PHE A 171 3.53 -5.32 15.14
C PHE A 171 3.88 -3.84 14.95
N SER A 172 3.77 -3.32 13.74
CA SER A 172 4.19 -1.96 13.41
C SER A 172 3.23 -1.27 12.45
N GLY A 173 3.30 0.05 12.37
CA GLY A 173 2.48 0.82 11.43
C GLY A 173 2.49 2.31 11.68
N ASP A 174 1.72 3.02 10.86
CA ASP A 174 1.50 4.46 10.94
C ASP A 174 0.00 4.74 11.13
N HIS A 175 -0.39 5.37 12.25
CA HIS A 175 -1.82 5.65 12.51
C HIS A 175 -2.04 7.01 13.20
N ASP A 176 -3.18 7.64 12.91
CA ASP A 176 -3.63 8.94 13.43
C ASP A 176 -4.16 8.89 14.88
N PHE A 177 -4.20 7.71 15.51
CA PHE A 177 -4.70 7.53 16.88
C PHE A 177 -3.80 6.58 17.67
N PRO A 178 -3.62 6.82 18.99
CA PRO A 178 -2.88 5.90 19.83
C PRO A 178 -3.65 4.58 19.95
N LEU A 179 -3.03 3.49 19.50
CA LEU A 179 -3.58 2.14 19.67
C LEU A 179 -3.59 1.73 21.14
N GLU A 180 -4.61 0.99 21.58
CA GLU A 180 -4.67 0.46 22.95
C GLU A 180 -4.03 -0.93 23.06
N GLY A 181 -3.91 -1.66 21.95
CA GLY A 181 -3.38 -3.01 21.93
C GLY A 181 -3.80 -3.82 20.71
N PHE A 182 -3.45 -5.10 20.69
CA PHE A 182 -4.04 -6.06 19.76
C PHE A 182 -4.26 -7.43 20.40
N LEU A 183 -5.10 -8.24 19.75
CA LEU A 183 -5.37 -9.64 20.09
C LEU A 183 -5.20 -10.50 18.85
N LEU A 184 -4.50 -11.63 18.96
CA LEU A 184 -4.64 -12.72 18.01
C LEU A 184 -5.60 -13.74 18.60
N ARG A 185 -6.65 -14.07 17.86
CA ARG A 185 -7.71 -14.96 18.32
C ARG A 185 -8.16 -15.94 17.26
N SER A 186 -8.61 -17.10 17.71
CA SER A 186 -9.27 -18.09 16.86
C SER A 186 -10.68 -17.63 16.46
N LEU A 187 -11.28 -18.38 15.52
CA LEU A 187 -12.69 -18.24 15.13
C LEU A 187 -13.65 -18.27 16.34
N ASP A 188 -13.41 -19.19 17.27
CA ASP A 188 -14.22 -19.37 18.48
C ASP A 188 -13.99 -18.28 19.54
N GLY A 189 -13.15 -17.29 19.24
CA GLY A 189 -12.86 -16.16 20.11
C GLY A 189 -11.82 -16.45 21.20
N VAL A 190 -11.13 -17.59 21.15
CA VAL A 190 -10.03 -17.90 22.08
C VAL A 190 -8.85 -16.98 21.79
N ILE A 191 -8.39 -16.26 22.82
CA ILE A 191 -7.24 -15.34 22.70
C ILE A 191 -5.94 -16.16 22.83
N LEU A 192 -5.12 -16.12 21.78
CA LEU A 192 -3.84 -16.83 21.70
C LEU A 192 -2.64 -15.93 22.04
N VAL A 193 -2.73 -14.65 21.63
CA VAL A 193 -1.77 -13.60 21.99
C VAL A 193 -2.55 -12.33 22.32
N LYS A 194 -2.09 -11.63 23.36
CA LYS A 194 -2.62 -10.34 23.78
C LYS A 194 -1.45 -9.41 24.03
N ALA A 195 -1.53 -8.23 23.45
CA ALA A 195 -0.56 -7.16 23.64
C ALA A 195 -1.34 -5.90 24.02
N ASP A 196 -1.15 -5.42 25.25
CA ASP A 196 -1.70 -4.13 25.67
C ASP A 196 -0.58 -3.09 25.55
N ARG A 197 -0.88 -1.89 25.03
CA ARG A 197 0.14 -0.85 24.82
C ARG A 197 0.98 -0.58 26.07
N ASP A 198 0.32 -0.46 27.22
CA ASP A 198 0.97 -0.17 28.51
C ASP A 198 1.90 -1.28 29.02
N SER A 199 1.84 -2.48 28.41
CA SER A 199 2.63 -3.64 28.79
C SER A 199 3.85 -3.88 27.87
N ILE A 200 4.02 -3.07 26.84
CA ILE A 200 5.06 -3.23 25.82
C ILE A 200 6.15 -2.19 26.05
N THR A 201 7.40 -2.64 26.06
CA THR A 201 8.56 -1.74 26.03
C THR A 201 8.67 -1.19 24.61
N VAL A 202 8.15 0.01 24.37
CA VAL A 202 8.21 0.64 23.04
C VAL A 202 9.55 1.36 22.91
N GLU A 203 10.41 0.95 21.98
CA GLU A 203 11.68 1.65 21.76
C GLU A 203 11.49 2.96 20.97
N GLU A 204 10.52 3.05 20.05
CA GLU A 204 10.33 4.25 19.21
C GLU A 204 8.84 4.48 18.86
N GLU A 205 8.21 5.51 19.45
CA GLU A 205 7.01 6.17 18.88
C GLU A 205 7.45 7.55 18.35
N ILE A 206 7.49 7.73 17.03
CA ILE A 206 7.84 9.02 16.42
C ILE A 206 6.56 9.67 15.93
N SER A 207 6.23 10.83 16.51
CA SER A 207 5.13 11.66 16.01
C SER A 207 5.62 12.47 14.82
N LYS A 208 5.00 12.27 13.65
CA LYS A 208 5.25 13.05 12.45
C LYS A 208 3.92 13.43 11.83
N GLU A 209 3.68 14.74 11.67
CA GLU A 209 2.51 15.27 10.93
C GLU A 209 1.17 14.63 11.34
N ASP A 210 0.86 14.64 12.64
CA ASP A 210 -0.36 14.06 13.24
C ASP A 210 -0.52 12.52 13.15
N MET A 211 0.51 11.81 12.68
CA MET A 211 0.57 10.34 12.68
C MET A 211 1.58 9.85 13.72
N ILE A 212 1.25 8.72 14.36
CA ILE A 212 2.14 7.98 15.26
C ILE A 212 2.69 6.79 14.47
N GLN A 213 3.99 6.81 14.22
CA GLN A 213 4.73 5.63 13.77
C GLN A 213 5.10 4.79 14.99
N PHE A 214 4.79 3.50 14.98
CA PHE A 214 5.07 2.60 16.10
C PHE A 214 5.63 1.25 15.63
N GLU A 215 6.41 0.62 16.50
CA GLU A 215 6.83 -0.77 16.38
C GLU A 215 6.81 -1.43 17.77
N TRP A 216 6.07 -2.53 17.89
CA TRP A 216 5.90 -3.29 19.12
C TRP A 216 6.46 -4.69 18.93
N GLU A 217 7.38 -5.10 19.79
CA GLU A 217 7.92 -6.46 19.82
C GLU A 217 7.28 -7.29 20.94
N ILE A 218 6.61 -8.39 20.57
CA ILE A 218 5.82 -9.22 21.48
C ILE A 218 6.45 -10.61 21.52
N PRO A 219 7.02 -11.04 22.66
CA PRO A 219 7.56 -12.38 22.78
C PRO A 219 6.45 -13.43 22.69
N VAL A 220 6.69 -14.48 21.89
CA VAL A 220 5.75 -15.58 21.70
C VAL A 220 6.42 -16.93 21.94
N SER A 221 5.75 -17.80 22.68
CA SER A 221 6.26 -19.16 22.89
C SER A 221 6.02 -20.05 21.67
N LEU A 222 6.87 -21.07 21.49
CA LEU A 222 6.67 -22.12 20.47
C LEU A 222 5.30 -22.81 20.58
N LYS A 223 4.77 -22.93 21.80
CA LYS A 223 3.42 -23.49 22.02
C LYS A 223 2.34 -22.59 21.44
N GLN A 224 2.41 -21.27 21.69
CA GLN A 224 1.45 -20.31 21.14
C GLN A 224 1.54 -20.25 19.62
N LEU A 225 2.74 -20.23 19.06
CA LEU A 225 2.95 -20.31 17.61
C LEU A 225 2.34 -21.57 17.01
N GLY A 226 2.59 -22.73 17.64
CA GLY A 226 2.01 -23.99 17.21
C GLY A 226 0.49 -24.05 17.32
N GLN A 227 -0.13 -23.29 18.22
CA GLN A 227 -1.59 -23.13 18.28
C GLN A 227 -2.08 -22.23 17.15
N MET A 228 -1.50 -21.04 16.98
CA MET A 228 -1.87 -20.08 15.93
C MET A 228 -1.82 -20.68 14.52
N ILE A 229 -0.82 -21.51 14.22
CA ILE A 229 -0.68 -22.17 12.92
C ILE A 229 -1.80 -23.21 12.66
N LYS A 230 -2.31 -23.84 13.73
CA LYS A 230 -3.33 -24.90 13.63
C LYS A 230 -4.75 -24.37 13.59
N GLU A 231 -4.97 -23.09 13.91
CA GLU A 231 -6.28 -22.48 13.82
C GLU A 231 -6.77 -22.46 12.36
N SER A 232 -8.03 -22.86 12.15
CA SER A 232 -8.65 -22.76 10.82
C SER A 232 -8.77 -21.30 10.38
N GLU A 233 -9.19 -20.42 11.29
CA GLU A 233 -9.19 -18.98 11.08
C GLU A 233 -8.52 -18.29 12.26
N LEU A 234 -7.48 -17.51 11.94
CA LEU A 234 -6.74 -16.71 12.91
C LEU A 234 -6.96 -15.24 12.56
N THR A 235 -7.51 -14.47 13.50
CA THR A 235 -7.79 -13.05 13.30
C THR A 235 -6.90 -12.20 14.20
N LEU A 236 -6.25 -11.20 13.63
CA LEU A 236 -5.64 -10.10 14.37
C LEU A 236 -6.70 -9.01 14.57
N ARG A 237 -7.05 -8.76 15.83
CA ARG A 237 -7.95 -7.70 16.26
C ARG A 237 -7.13 -6.57 16.86
N VAL A 238 -7.03 -5.45 16.15
CA VAL A 238 -6.39 -4.21 16.64
C VAL A 238 -7.39 -3.40 17.43
N HIS A 239 -7.04 -3.00 18.65
CA HIS A 239 -7.86 -2.16 19.53
C HIS A 239 -7.47 -0.69 19.34
N LEU A 240 -8.37 0.07 18.71
CA LEU A 240 -8.12 1.46 18.35
C LEU A 240 -8.37 2.42 19.52
N LEU A 241 -9.52 2.29 20.20
CA LEU A 241 -9.94 3.23 21.25
C LEU A 241 -11.00 2.62 22.17
N THR A 242 -11.00 2.98 23.45
CA THR A 242 -12.10 2.77 24.38
C THR A 242 -12.83 4.09 24.67
N VAL A 243 -14.07 4.24 24.17
CA VAL A 243 -14.92 5.39 24.45
C VAL A 243 -15.76 5.12 25.70
N THR A 244 -15.77 6.07 26.65
CA THR A 244 -16.64 5.98 27.83
C THR A 244 -17.87 6.87 27.66
N HIS A 245 -19.05 6.26 27.51
CA HIS A 245 -20.30 7.00 27.43
C HIS A 245 -20.89 7.19 28.83
N ARG A 246 -21.31 8.44 29.13
CA ARG A 246 -22.15 8.74 30.30
C ARG A 246 -23.60 8.86 29.86
N VAL A 247 -24.34 7.76 29.94
CA VAL A 247 -25.81 7.80 29.88
C VAL A 247 -26.31 7.25 31.21
N ASN A 248 -27.07 8.06 31.96
CA ASN A 248 -27.72 7.69 33.23
C ASN A 248 -26.81 7.18 34.36
N LEU A 249 -25.65 7.81 34.61
CA LEU A 249 -24.69 7.48 35.69
C LEU A 249 -24.05 6.07 35.61
N THR A 250 -24.59 5.18 34.79
CA THR A 250 -23.97 3.94 34.35
C THR A 250 -22.92 4.27 33.28
N LYS A 251 -21.64 4.19 33.66
CA LYS A 251 -20.52 4.31 32.72
C LYS A 251 -20.48 3.04 31.85
N TYR A 252 -20.91 3.12 30.60
CA TYR A 252 -20.70 2.03 29.64
C TYR A 252 -19.46 2.33 28.79
N ARG A 253 -18.59 1.33 28.64
CA ARG A 253 -17.35 1.41 27.85
C ARG A 253 -17.60 0.71 26.52
N GLU A 254 -17.42 1.43 25.42
CA GLU A 254 -17.45 0.88 24.07
C GLU A 254 -16.01 0.79 23.55
N LYS A 255 -15.64 -0.36 22.98
CA LYS A 255 -14.30 -0.60 22.42
C LYS A 255 -14.39 -0.68 20.91
N MET A 256 -13.57 0.11 20.22
CA MET A 256 -13.47 0.11 18.77
C MET A 256 -12.33 -0.80 18.33
N PHE A 257 -12.63 -1.70 17.39
CA PHE A 257 -11.70 -2.69 16.89
C PHE A 257 -11.63 -2.69 15.36
N ARG A 258 -10.48 -3.08 14.81
CA ARG A 258 -10.33 -3.54 13.42
C ARG A 258 -9.86 -4.99 13.40
N ASP A 259 -10.50 -5.81 12.57
CA ASP A 259 -10.21 -7.23 12.45
C ASP A 259 -9.54 -7.52 11.10
N TYR A 260 -8.42 -8.24 11.15
CA TYR A 260 -7.61 -8.67 10.00
C TYR A 260 -7.49 -10.18 10.01
N LEU A 261 -7.94 -10.85 8.95
CA LEU A 261 -7.74 -12.28 8.80
C LEU A 261 -6.28 -12.57 8.45
N ILE A 262 -5.67 -13.54 9.13
CA ILE A 262 -4.33 -14.04 8.82
C ILE A 262 -4.47 -15.16 7.78
N PRO A 263 -3.93 -15.00 6.55
CA PRO A 263 -4.05 -16.00 5.50
C PRO A 263 -3.35 -17.32 5.82
N ASP A 264 -3.81 -18.41 5.21
CA ASP A 264 -3.22 -19.75 5.39
C ASP A 264 -1.78 -19.83 4.88
N GLU A 265 -1.49 -19.16 3.76
CA GLU A 265 -0.15 -19.04 3.18
C GLU A 265 0.85 -18.45 4.18
N ARG A 266 0.37 -17.49 4.98
CA ARG A 266 1.17 -16.87 6.02
C ARG A 266 1.42 -17.82 7.19
N LYS A 267 0.40 -18.56 7.64
CA LYS A 267 0.56 -19.59 8.67
C LYS A 267 1.54 -20.69 8.22
N GLN A 268 1.50 -21.09 6.95
CA GLN A 268 2.47 -22.01 6.37
C GLN A 268 3.90 -21.43 6.38
N MET A 269 4.05 -20.12 6.15
CA MET A 269 5.36 -19.47 6.25
C MET A 269 5.88 -19.43 7.69
N TRP A 270 5.02 -19.10 8.66
CA TRP A 270 5.38 -19.16 10.07
C TRP A 270 5.85 -20.57 10.47
N GLU A 271 5.18 -21.61 9.97
CA GLU A 271 5.60 -22.98 10.18
C GLU A 271 7.00 -23.25 9.59
N ARG A 272 7.31 -22.74 8.39
CA ARG A 272 8.65 -22.86 7.80
C ARG A 272 9.71 -22.16 8.65
N ILE A 273 9.45 -20.92 9.09
CA ILE A 273 10.36 -20.16 9.95
C ILE A 273 10.67 -20.93 11.23
N ILE A 274 9.65 -21.49 11.89
CA ILE A 274 9.82 -22.28 13.13
C ILE A 274 10.67 -23.54 12.90
N ARG A 275 10.48 -24.21 11.76
CA ARG A 275 11.17 -25.47 11.42
C ARG A 275 12.62 -25.27 10.95
N THR A 276 12.98 -24.07 10.49
CA THR A 276 14.36 -23.78 10.08
C THR A 276 15.30 -23.84 11.30
N LYS A 277 16.44 -24.53 11.20
CA LYS A 277 17.39 -24.72 12.32
C LYS A 277 18.38 -23.58 12.49
#